data_AF-A0A165RYE7-F1
#
_entry.id   AF-A0A165RYE7-F1
#
_cell.length_a   1.000
_cell.length_b   1.000
_cell.length_c   1.000
_cell.angle_alpha   90.00
_cell.angle_beta   90.00
_cell.angle_gamma   90.00
#
_symmetry.space_group_name_H-M   'P 1'
#
loop_
_entity.id
_entity.type
_entity.pdbx_description
1 polymer ?
#
loop_
_entity_poly.entity_id
_entity_poly.type
_entity_poly.pdbx_seq_one_letter_code
_entity_poly.pdbx_strand_id
1 'polypeptide(L)'
;MLKLRLEQANGKPDAPFVYNGEANFSLFQKWVLEAKDWLRLSYIRKKHRVSRVYQRLKKYLGGRAYTFYMRDVARKVRKWSLKRFLEELFNYCFPVNFR
;
A
#
# COMPACT_ATOMS: atom_id res chain seq x y z
N MET A 1 -7.20 -37.02 8.55
CA MET A 1 -7.97 -36.04 7.76
C MET A 1 -7.82 -34.68 8.41
N LEU A 2 -6.99 -33.79 7.86
CA LEU A 2 -6.79 -32.45 8.40
C LEU A 2 -8.05 -31.60 8.16
N LYS A 3 -8.55 -31.02 9.26
CA LYS A 3 -9.58 -29.98 9.29
C LYS A 3 -9.12 -28.78 8.46
N LEU A 4 -9.84 -28.46 7.37
CA LEU A 4 -9.87 -27.09 6.86
C LEU A 4 -11.27 -26.54 7.10
N ARG A 5 -11.41 -25.83 8.22
CA ARG A 5 -12.52 -24.92 8.50
C ARG A 5 -12.62 -23.94 7.31
N LEU A 6 -13.50 -24.23 6.36
CA LEU A 6 -14.07 -23.22 5.47
C LEU A 6 -15.15 -22.48 6.25
N GLU A 7 -14.78 -21.88 7.37
CA GLU A 7 -15.66 -20.99 8.11
C GLU A 7 -15.45 -19.58 7.55
N GLN A 8 -16.45 -19.11 6.81
CA GLN A 8 -16.88 -17.71 6.72
C GLN A 8 -15.97 -16.75 5.91
N ALA A 9 -15.96 -16.85 4.59
CA ALA A 9 -15.55 -15.73 3.73
C ALA A 9 -16.70 -14.71 3.57
N ASN A 10 -17.24 -14.19 4.68
CA ASN A 10 -18.08 -12.99 4.68
C ASN A 10 -17.19 -11.74 4.61
N GLY A 11 -16.28 -11.76 3.62
CA GLY A 11 -14.96 -11.14 3.68
C GLY A 11 -15.01 -9.62 3.61
N LYS A 12 -14.99 -8.96 4.77
CA LYS A 12 -14.27 -7.69 4.85
C LYS A 12 -12.87 -7.96 4.30
N PRO A 13 -12.36 -7.18 3.33
CA PRO A 13 -11.04 -7.41 2.80
C PRO A 13 -10.03 -7.37 3.93
N ASP A 14 -9.11 -8.33 3.91
CA ASP A 14 -8.01 -8.32 4.85
C ASP A 14 -7.20 -7.04 4.65
N ALA A 15 -6.78 -6.45 5.76
CA ALA A 15 -5.96 -5.25 5.70
C ALA A 15 -4.59 -5.63 5.10
N PRO A 16 -4.00 -4.81 4.22
CA PRO A 16 -2.70 -5.14 3.67
C PRO A 16 -1.67 -5.24 4.80
N PHE A 17 -0.73 -6.17 4.66
CA PHE A 17 0.38 -6.27 5.61
C PHE A 17 1.26 -5.01 5.60
N VAL A 18 2.04 -4.80 6.66
CA VAL A 18 2.94 -3.65 6.76
C VAL A 18 4.18 -3.88 5.89
N TYR A 19 4.39 -3.02 4.89
CA TYR A 19 5.58 -3.08 4.04
C TYR A 19 6.69 -2.18 4.57
N ASN A 20 7.85 -2.75 4.89
CA ASN A 20 8.98 -2.04 5.49
C ASN A 20 9.92 -1.35 4.48
N GLY A 21 9.66 -1.52 3.18
CA GLY A 21 10.54 -1.02 2.12
C GLY A 21 11.67 -1.97 1.76
N GLU A 22 11.48 -3.29 1.86
CA GLU A 22 12.45 -4.30 1.42
C GLU A 22 12.57 -4.32 -0.10
N ALA A 23 13.79 -4.46 -0.64
CA ALA A 23 14.05 -4.55 -2.08
C ALA A 23 13.70 -5.95 -2.64
N ASN A 24 12.47 -6.41 -2.40
CA ASN A 24 11.94 -7.69 -2.86
C ASN A 24 10.70 -7.45 -3.74
N PHE A 25 10.82 -7.71 -5.04
CA PHE A 25 9.79 -7.40 -6.02
C PHE A 25 8.48 -8.17 -5.75
N SER A 26 8.57 -9.46 -5.42
CA SER A 26 7.40 -10.29 -5.13
C SER A 26 6.65 -9.78 -3.91
N LEU A 27 7.37 -9.36 -2.86
CA LEU A 27 6.78 -8.79 -1.65
C LEU A 27 6.10 -7.45 -1.94
N PHE A 28 6.77 -6.57 -2.71
CA PHE A 28 6.21 -5.30 -3.12
C PHE A 28 4.95 -5.48 -3.97
N GLN A 29 4.99 -6.36 -4.98
CA GLN A 29 3.84 -6.65 -5.83
C GLN A 29 2.65 -7.19 -5.04
N LYS A 30 2.90 -8.12 -4.10
CA LYS A 30 1.87 -8.65 -3.20
C LYS A 30 1.23 -7.52 -2.38
N TRP A 31 2.05 -6.66 -1.77
CA TRP A 31 1.57 -5.50 -1.00
C TRP A 31 0.71 -4.55 -1.85
N VAL A 32 1.15 -4.26 -3.08
CA VAL A 32 0.40 -3.38 -4.00
C VAL A 32 -0.97 -3.96 -4.35
N LEU A 33 -1.07 -5.27 -4.57
CA LEU A 33 -2.33 -5.93 -4.88
C LEU A 33 -3.30 -5.85 -3.69
N GLU A 34 -2.86 -6.23 -2.50
CA GLU A 34 -3.66 -6.17 -1.28
C GLU A 34 -4.08 -4.72 -0.95
N ALA A 35 -3.16 -3.76 -1.09
CA ALA A 35 -3.45 -2.34 -0.89
C ALA A 35 -4.50 -1.82 -1.87
N LYS A 36 -4.43 -2.20 -3.16
CA LYS A 36 -5.42 -1.79 -4.16
C LYS A 36 -6.79 -2.39 -3.87
N ASP A 37 -6.85 -3.65 -3.48
CA ASP A 37 -8.10 -4.34 -3.14
C ASP A 37 -8.78 -3.70 -1.92
N TRP A 38 -8.01 -3.50 -0.85
CA TRP A 38 -8.48 -2.85 0.36
C TRP A 38 -8.96 -1.40 0.13
N LEU A 39 -8.29 -0.66 -0.77
CA LEU A 39 -8.72 0.69 -1.17
C LEU A 39 -9.99 0.69 -2.03
N ARG A 40 -10.15 -0.30 -2.93
CA ARG A 40 -11.36 -0.46 -3.76
C ARG A 40 -12.59 -0.65 -2.88
N LEU A 41 -12.43 -1.38 -1.79
CA LEU A 41 -13.50 -1.72 -0.84
C LEU A 41 -13.72 -0.65 0.24
N SER A 42 -12.74 0.21 0.50
CA SER A 42 -12.85 1.34 1.45
C SER A 42 -13.86 2.45 1.04
N TYR A 43 -14.60 2.28 -0.05
CA TYR A 43 -15.71 3.14 -0.52
C TYR A 43 -15.43 4.66 -0.47
N ILE A 44 -14.19 5.07 -0.75
CA ILE A 44 -13.81 6.48 -0.64
C ILE A 44 -14.44 7.24 -1.81
N ARG A 45 -15.27 8.25 -1.53
CA ARG A 45 -15.93 9.10 -2.54
C ARG A 45 -14.87 9.73 -3.46
N LYS A 46 -15.10 9.68 -4.79
CA LYS A 46 -14.14 10.12 -5.85
C LYS A 46 -13.46 11.46 -5.54
N LYS A 47 -14.20 12.45 -5.02
CA LYS A 47 -13.70 13.80 -4.71
C LYS A 47 -12.64 13.87 -3.59
N HIS A 48 -12.54 12.83 -2.75
CA HIS A 48 -11.63 12.73 -1.61
C HIS A 48 -10.70 11.51 -1.67
N ARG A 49 -10.79 10.71 -2.74
CA ARG A 49 -10.05 9.44 -2.89
C ARG A 49 -8.58 9.62 -2.63
N VAL A 50 -7.97 10.51 -3.39
CA VAL A 50 -6.52 10.69 -3.42
C VAL A 50 -5.98 11.04 -2.03
N SER A 51 -6.46 12.12 -1.39
CA SER A 51 -5.91 12.53 -0.09
C SER A 51 -6.19 11.56 1.06
N ARG A 52 -7.32 10.82 1.03
CA ARG A 52 -7.67 9.89 2.12
C ARG A 52 -7.08 8.49 1.93
N VAL A 53 -6.82 8.08 0.69
CA VAL A 53 -6.12 6.83 0.35
C VAL A 53 -4.75 6.80 1.03
N TYR A 54 -3.93 7.85 0.87
CA TYR A 54 -2.58 7.88 1.45
C TYR A 54 -2.58 7.92 2.97
N GLN A 55 -3.53 8.63 3.59
CA GLN A 55 -3.65 8.69 5.04
C GLN A 55 -4.02 7.33 5.64
N ARG A 56 -4.67 6.47 4.86
CA ARG A 56 -4.96 5.10 5.27
C ARG A 56 -3.78 4.17 5.01
N LEU A 57 -3.13 4.30 3.85
CA LEU A 57 -1.96 3.50 3.50
C LEU A 57 -0.78 3.69 4.45
N LYS A 58 -0.64 4.86 5.08
CA LYS A 58 0.45 5.12 6.06
C LYS A 58 0.53 4.09 7.19
N LYS A 59 -0.60 3.49 7.57
CA LYS A 59 -0.66 2.47 8.64
C LYS A 59 -0.05 1.14 8.21
N TYR A 60 0.09 0.94 6.91
CA TYR A 60 0.61 -0.27 6.28
C TYR A 60 1.98 -0.03 5.62
N LEU A 61 2.62 1.09 5.97
CA LEU A 61 3.99 1.42 5.61
C LEU A 61 4.81 1.44 6.90
N GLY A 62 5.90 0.69 6.92
CA GLY A 62 6.86 0.64 8.01
C GLY A 62 8.26 1.00 7.52
N GLY A 63 9.23 1.03 8.44
CA GLY A 63 10.65 1.17 8.12
C GLY A 63 10.97 2.28 7.11
N ARG A 64 11.69 1.92 6.04
CA ARG A 64 12.13 2.85 4.99
C ARG A 64 10.95 3.39 4.17
N ALA A 65 9.93 2.57 3.93
CA ALA A 65 8.74 2.98 3.21
C ALA A 65 7.94 4.06 3.95
N TYR A 66 7.87 3.96 5.29
CA TYR A 66 7.27 5.00 6.13
C TYR A 66 8.09 6.29 6.14
N THR A 67 9.43 6.19 6.18
CA THR A 67 10.32 7.36 6.08
C THR A 67 10.10 8.13 4.78
N PHE A 68 10.01 7.44 3.64
CA PHE A 68 9.64 8.05 2.35
C PHE A 68 8.26 8.73 2.43
N TYR A 69 7.27 8.05 3.00
CA TYR A 69 5.94 8.62 3.16
C TYR A 69 5.98 9.94 3.95
N MET A 70 6.67 9.97 5.08
CA MET A 70 6.76 11.16 5.94
C MET A 70 7.53 12.30 5.28
N ARG A 71 8.60 11.98 4.54
CA ARG A 71 9.46 12.96 3.87
C ARG A 71 8.78 13.61 2.67
N ASP A 72 8.21 12.80 1.78
CA ASP A 72 7.81 13.24 0.44
C ASP A 72 6.28 13.33 0.28
N VAL A 73 5.56 12.38 0.85
CA VAL A 73 4.11 12.23 0.63
C VAL A 73 3.31 13.10 1.59
N ALA A 74 3.64 13.05 2.89
CA ALA A 74 2.93 13.76 3.95
C ALA A 74 2.94 15.29 3.77
N ARG A 75 3.99 15.85 3.15
CA ARG A 75 4.12 17.30 2.90
C ARG A 75 3.17 17.82 1.81
N LYS A 76 2.81 16.98 0.84
CA LYS A 76 2.06 17.40 -0.37
C LYS A 76 0.95 16.42 -0.76
N VAL A 77 0.27 15.82 0.21
CA VAL A 77 -0.71 14.73 0.03
C VAL A 77 -1.73 14.95 -1.11
N ARG A 78 -2.16 16.20 -1.35
CA ARG A 78 -3.12 16.55 -2.41
C ARG A 78 -2.56 16.49 -3.84
N LYS A 79 -1.24 16.52 -4.00
CA LYS A 79 -0.54 16.51 -5.31
C LYS A 79 -0.13 15.11 -5.77
N TRP A 80 -0.27 14.10 -4.90
CA TRP A 80 0.13 12.74 -5.19
C TRP A 80 -0.99 11.99 -5.92
N SER A 81 -0.65 11.20 -6.94
CA SER A 81 -1.56 10.23 -7.55
C SER A 81 -1.16 8.82 -7.12
N LEU A 82 -2.09 7.85 -7.11
CA LEU A 82 -1.77 6.50 -6.60
C LEU A 82 -0.66 5.88 -7.43
N LYS A 83 -0.71 6.08 -8.76
CA LYS A 83 0.33 5.68 -9.70
C LYS A 83 1.69 6.27 -9.31
N ARG A 84 1.77 7.61 -9.19
CA ARG A 84 3.00 8.33 -8.82
C ARG A 84 3.54 7.88 -7.46
N PHE A 85 2.66 7.69 -6.49
CA PHE A 85 3.05 7.21 -5.16
C PHE A 85 3.71 5.83 -5.24
N LEU A 86 3.13 4.89 -6.00
CA LEU A 86 3.68 3.55 -6.15
C LEU A 86 5.00 3.55 -6.93
N GLU A 87 5.10 4.34 -8.00
CA GLU A 87 6.34 4.51 -8.78
C GLU A 87 7.48 5.06 -7.92
N GLU A 88 7.22 6.13 -7.16
CA GLU A 88 8.24 6.75 -6.31
C GLU A 88 8.60 5.88 -5.09
N LEU A 89 7.63 5.16 -4.52
CA LEU A 89 7.89 4.19 -3.46
C LEU A 89 8.77 3.04 -3.97
N PHE A 90 8.51 2.57 -5.18
CA PHE A 90 9.35 1.58 -5.85
C PHE A 90 10.77 2.13 -6.07
N ASN A 91 10.92 3.31 -6.67
CA ASN A 91 12.21 3.95 -6.89
C ASN A 91 13.00 4.17 -5.57
N TYR A 92 12.31 4.45 -4.47
CA TYR A 92 12.93 4.63 -3.16
C TYR A 92 13.40 3.32 -2.52
N CYS A 93 12.63 2.24 -2.67
CA CYS A 93 12.94 0.94 -2.06
C CYS A 93 13.89 0.08 -2.93
N PHE A 94 13.80 0.23 -4.26
CA PHE A 94 14.58 -0.47 -5.27
C PHE A 94 15.52 0.52 -5.97
N PRO A 95 16.81 0.58 -5.58
CA PRO A 95 17.76 1.44 -6.27
C PRO A 95 17.91 1.04 -7.74
N VAL A 96 18.31 1.99 -8.59
CA VAL A 96 18.44 1.88 -10.05
C VAL A 96 19.23 0.64 -10.52
N ASN A 97 20.09 0.05 -9.69
CA ASN A 97 20.81 -1.19 -9.99
C ASN A 97 19.92 -2.45 -10.14
N PHE A 98 18.61 -2.36 -9.94
CA PHE A 98 17.64 -3.43 -10.20
C PHE A 98 16.91 -3.30 -11.55
N ARG A 99 17.27 -2.30 -12.37
CA ARG A 99 16.57 -1.96 -13.63
C ARG A 99 17.29 -2.50 -14.86
#